data_AF-A0A956A8E1-F1
#
_entry.id   AF-A0A956A8E1-F1
#
_cell.length_a   1.000
_cell.length_b   1.000
_cell.length_c   1.000
_cell.angle_alpha   90.00
_cell.angle_beta   90.00
_cell.angle_gamma   90.00
#
_symmetry.space_group_name_H-M   'P 1'
#
loop_
_entity.id
_entity.type
_entity.pdbx_description
1 polymer ?
#
loop_
_entity_poly.entity_id
_entity_poly.type
_entity_poly.pdbx_seq_one_letter_code
_entity_poly.pdbx_strand_id
1 'polypeptide(L)'
;RAGRAQNFLEPEHIEKVVSAYERYTDIPGFAAVVSHADLADNDYNLNIRRYADNAPPPEPHDVRAHLLGGVPKAEVAAKAELFAA
;
A
#
# COMPACT_ATOMS: atom_id res chain seq x y z
N ARG A 1 -9.15 -32.12 6.47
CA ARG A 1 -9.48 -30.98 5.56
C ARG A 1 -8.18 -30.56 4.90
N ALA A 2 -7.94 -31.01 3.67
CA ALA A 2 -6.70 -30.75 2.96
C ALA A 2 -7.06 -30.29 1.53
N GLY A 3 -6.74 -29.04 1.22
CA GLY A 3 -7.03 -28.44 -0.08
C GLY A 3 -6.55 -26.98 -0.15
N ARG A 4 -5.26 -26.81 -0.48
CA ARG A 4 -4.56 -25.54 -0.80
C ARG A 4 -4.48 -24.55 0.38
N ALA A 5 -3.28 -24.03 0.67
CA ALA A 5 -3.11 -22.96 1.66
C ALA A 5 -3.88 -21.71 1.21
N GLN A 6 -5.11 -21.56 1.71
CA GLN A 6 -5.95 -20.39 1.51
C GLN A 6 -5.98 -19.62 2.81
N ASN A 7 -5.82 -18.31 2.72
CA ASN A 7 -6.08 -17.44 3.86
C ASN A 7 -7.58 -17.46 4.15
N PHE A 8 -7.93 -17.49 5.43
CA PHE A 8 -9.32 -17.44 5.86
C PHE A 8 -9.74 -15.98 6.06
N LEU A 9 -10.92 -15.62 5.54
CA LEU A 9 -11.50 -14.31 5.80
C LEU A 9 -12.23 -14.35 7.15
N GLU A 10 -11.54 -13.83 8.17
CA GLU A 10 -12.15 -13.58 9.48
C GLU A 10 -13.30 -12.55 9.39
N PRO A 11 -14.28 -12.59 10.32
CA PRO A 11 -15.44 -11.69 10.32
C PRO A 11 -15.08 -10.20 10.22
N GLU A 12 -13.99 -9.78 10.86
CA GLU A 12 -13.48 -8.42 10.89
C GLU A 12 -13.08 -7.93 9.48
N HIS A 13 -12.52 -8.81 8.67
CA HIS A 13 -12.18 -8.50 7.28
C HIS A 13 -13.43 -8.26 6.44
N ILE A 14 -14.47 -9.08 6.66
CA ILE A 14 -15.74 -8.98 5.95
C ILE A 14 -16.42 -7.65 6.31
N GLU A 15 -16.50 -7.33 7.60
CA GLU A 15 -17.10 -6.09 8.08
C GLU A 15 -16.37 -4.86 7.52
N LYS A 16 -15.04 -4.89 7.46
CA LYS A 16 -14.25 -3.80 6.86
C LYS A 16 -14.60 -3.59 5.38
N VAL A 17 -14.73 -4.66 4.60
CA VAL A 17 -15.08 -4.59 3.17
C VAL A 17 -16.51 -4.09 2.98
N VAL A 18 -17.48 -4.66 3.70
CA VAL A 18 -18.90 -4.30 3.60
C VAL A 18 -19.10 -2.84 3.98
N SER A 19 -18.50 -2.42 5.10
CA SER A 19 -18.66 -1.05 5.58
C SER A 19 -17.99 -0.02 4.65
N ALA A 20 -16.90 -0.37 3.96
CA ALA A 20 -16.31 0.48 2.93
C ALA A 20 -17.23 0.63 1.71
N TYR A 21 -17.85 -0.47 1.27
CA TYR A 21 -18.82 -0.46 0.18
C TYR A 21 -20.06 0.37 0.51
N GLU A 22 -20.67 0.15 1.68
CA GLU A 22 -21.89 0.84 2.11
C GLU A 22 -21.69 2.35 2.29
N ARG A 23 -20.52 2.76 2.79
CA ARG A 23 -20.18 4.19 2.92
C ARG A 23 -19.97 4.87 1.57
N TYR A 24 -19.54 4.12 0.55
CA TYR A 24 -19.25 4.65 -0.79
C TYR A 24 -18.30 5.86 -0.73
N THR A 25 -17.21 5.71 0.02
CA THR A 25 -16.19 6.74 0.25
C THR A 25 -14.79 6.20 -0.02
N ASP A 26 -13.88 7.09 -0.41
CA ASP A 26 -12.47 6.77 -0.52
C ASP A 26 -11.85 6.41 0.84
N ILE A 27 -11.01 5.39 0.85
CA ILE A 27 -10.22 4.98 2.01
C ILE A 27 -8.77 4.83 1.52
N PRO A 28 -7.85 5.73 1.93
CA PRO A 28 -6.46 5.71 1.47
C PRO A 28 -5.83 4.32 1.59
N GLY A 29 -5.33 3.80 0.46
CA GLY A 29 -4.70 2.49 0.37
C GLY A 29 -5.62 1.29 0.58
N PHE A 30 -6.95 1.46 0.50
CA PHE A 30 -7.89 0.35 0.67
C PHE A 30 -9.05 0.37 -0.33
N ALA A 31 -9.69 1.52 -0.54
CA ALA A 31 -10.85 1.66 -1.43
C ALA A 31 -10.83 3.01 -2.13
N ALA A 32 -11.30 3.05 -3.38
CA ALA A 32 -11.45 4.26 -4.16
C ALA A 32 -12.76 4.22 -4.95
N VAL A 33 -13.48 5.34 -4.96
CA VAL A 33 -14.67 5.57 -5.77
C VAL A 33 -14.23 6.17 -7.10
N VAL A 34 -14.38 5.39 -8.16
CA VAL A 34 -13.85 5.72 -9.49
C VAL A 34 -15.00 6.10 -10.42
N SER A 35 -14.91 7.26 -11.07
CA SER A 35 -15.92 7.70 -12.02
C SER A 35 -15.74 7.02 -13.39
N HIS A 36 -16.76 7.07 -14.25
CA HIS A 36 -16.65 6.57 -15.62
C HIS A 36 -15.63 7.36 -16.46
N ALA A 37 -15.39 8.63 -16.13
CA ALA A 37 -14.37 9.44 -16.78
C ALA A 37 -12.97 8.93 -16.42
N ASP A 38 -12.72 8.69 -15.13
CA ASP A 38 -11.44 8.13 -14.67
C ASP A 38 -11.16 6.75 -15.27
N LEU A 39 -12.20 5.93 -15.43
CA LEU A 39 -12.09 4.63 -16.11
C LEU A 39 -11.72 4.81 -17.59
N ALA A 40 -12.34 5.76 -18.29
CA ALA A 40 -12.05 6.03 -19.69
C ALA A 40 -10.60 6.52 -19.88
N ASP A 41 -10.11 7.39 -18.98
CA ASP A 41 -8.72 7.86 -18.98
C ASP A 41 -7.71 6.72 -18.72
N ASN A 42 -8.15 5.65 -18.05
CA ASN A 42 -7.39 4.44 -17.79
C ASN A 42 -7.68 3.30 -18.79
N ASP A 43 -8.26 3.59 -19.95
CA ASP A 43 -8.60 2.59 -21.00
C ASP A 43 -9.47 1.44 -20.47
N TYR A 44 -10.41 1.79 -19.59
CA TYR A 44 -11.30 0.87 -18.87
C TYR A 44 -10.56 -0.26 -18.12
N ASN A 45 -9.31 -0.03 -17.72
CA ASN A 45 -8.51 -1.00 -17.00
C ASN A 45 -8.94 -1.09 -15.53
N LEU A 46 -9.43 -2.25 -15.10
CA LEU A 46 -9.94 -2.48 -13.74
C LEU A 46 -8.89 -3.03 -12.76
N ASN A 47 -7.60 -2.86 -13.06
CA ASN A 47 -6.54 -3.26 -12.13
C ASN A 47 -6.60 -2.41 -10.85
N ILE A 48 -6.91 -3.04 -9.72
CA ILE A 48 -7.17 -2.40 -8.42
C ILE A 48 -5.99 -1.51 -7.97
N ARG A 49 -4.74 -1.91 -8.24
CA ARG A 49 -3.56 -1.12 -7.82
C ARG A 49 -3.46 0.25 -8.50
N ARG A 50 -4.21 0.48 -9.58
CA ARG A 50 -4.31 1.81 -10.21
C ARG A 50 -5.15 2.79 -9.40
N TYR A 51 -6.05 2.29 -8.56
CA TYR A 51 -7.06 3.10 -7.87
C TYR A 51 -6.87 3.06 -6.35
N ALA A 52 -6.51 1.90 -5.79
CA ALA A 52 -6.26 1.72 -4.37
C ALA A 52 -4.90 1.02 -4.17
N ASP A 53 -3.83 1.80 -4.19
CA ASP A 53 -2.48 1.30 -3.95
C ASP A 53 -2.16 1.30 -2.45
N ASN A 54 -1.81 0.12 -1.94
CA ASN A 54 -1.40 -0.09 -0.55
C ASN A 54 0.10 -0.40 -0.43
N ALA A 55 0.86 -0.25 -1.52
CA ALA A 55 2.29 -0.47 -1.49
C ALA A 55 2.97 0.51 -0.52
N PRO A 56 3.87 0.02 0.35
CA PRO A 56 4.66 0.92 1.16
C PRO A 56 5.52 1.80 0.25
N PRO A 57 5.78 3.06 0.65
CA PRO A 57 6.71 3.90 -0.09
C PRO A 57 8.08 3.21 -0.17
N PRO A 58 8.81 3.37 -1.28
CA PRO A 58 10.12 2.76 -1.44
C PRO A 58 11.06 3.25 -0.32
N GLU A 59 11.86 2.34 0.22
CA GLU A 59 12.87 2.71 1.19
C GLU A 59 13.87 3.69 0.55
N PRO A 60 14.15 4.83 1.18
CA PRO A 60 15.12 5.79 0.64
C PRO A 60 16.51 5.17 0.74
N HIS A 61 17.20 5.03 -0.40
CA HIS A 61 18.57 4.49 -0.44
C HIS A 61 19.56 5.56 -0.93
N ASP A 62 20.64 5.80 -0.19
CA ASP A 62 21.75 6.65 -0.59
C ASP A 62 22.68 5.90 -1.54
N VAL A 63 22.48 6.13 -2.84
CA VAL A 63 23.27 5.54 -3.91
C VAL A 63 24.76 5.87 -3.77
N ARG A 64 25.12 7.08 -3.30
CA ARG A 64 26.54 7.47 -3.16
C ARG A 64 27.20 6.71 -2.03
N ALA A 65 26.51 6.55 -0.91
CA ALA A 65 27.01 5.73 0.20
C ALA A 65 27.25 4.28 -0.22
N HIS A 66 26.35 3.73 -1.05
CA HIS A 66 26.47 2.37 -1.61
C HIS A 66 27.68 2.21 -2.53
N LEU A 67 27.94 3.20 -3.41
CA LEU A 67 29.00 3.12 -4.41
C LEU A 67 30.39 3.48 -3.86
N LEU A 68 30.47 4.40 -2.88
CA LEU A 68 31.73 4.99 -2.42
C LEU A 68 32.11 4.58 -0.99
N GLY A 69 31.29 3.76 -0.31
CA GLY A 69 31.58 3.25 1.02
C GLY A 69 31.45 4.30 2.14
N GLY A 70 30.30 4.98 2.21
CA GLY A 70 30.01 6.01 3.21
C GLY A 70 28.85 5.66 4.14
N VAL A 71 28.61 6.50 5.15
CA VAL A 71 27.42 6.39 6.03
C VAL A 71 26.24 7.12 5.37
N PRO A 72 25.11 6.45 5.13
CA PRO A 72 23.91 7.06 4.56
C PRO A 72 23.21 7.92 5.61
N LYS A 73 23.63 9.19 5.74
CA LYS A 73 23.16 10.09 6.81
C LYS A 73 21.64 10.29 6.81
N ALA A 74 21.02 10.33 5.63
CA ALA A 74 19.57 10.50 5.50
C ALA A 74 18.79 9.29 6.03
N GLU A 75 19.24 8.07 5.75
CA GLU A 75 18.63 6.83 6.25
C GLU A 75 18.78 6.70 7.77
N VAL A 76 19.97 7.02 8.28
CA VAL A 76 20.27 6.99 9.72
C VAL A 76 19.39 7.99 10.46
N ALA A 77 19.23 9.21 9.92
CA ALA A 77 18.34 10.22 10.50
C ALA A 77 16.87 9.79 10.47
N ALA A 78 16.41 9.19 9.35
CA ALA A 78 15.03 8.72 9.22
C ALA A 78 14.70 7.57 10.20
N LYS A 79 15.69 6.75 10.57
CA LYS A 79 15.56 5.64 11.52
C LYS A 79 16.06 5.99 12.93
N ALA A 80 16.28 7.28 13.23
CA ALA A 80 16.87 7.73 14.50
C ALA A 80 16.11 7.25 15.75
N GLU A 81 14.79 7.15 15.67
CA GLU A 81 13.94 6.69 16.78
C GLU A 81 14.24 5.24 17.20
N LEU A 82 14.73 4.39 16.29
CA LEU A 82 15.14 3.01 16.64
C LEU A 82 16.39 2.99 17.52
N PHE A 83 17.16 4.08 17.54
CA PHE A 83 18.40 4.21 18.30
C PHE A 83 18.24 5.04 19.58
N ALA A 84 17.04 5.59 19.82
CA ALA A 84 16.69 6.25 21.06
C ALA A 84 16.26 5.18 22.08
N ALA A 85 17.19 4.77 22.94
CA ALA A 85 16.94 3.89 24.09
C ALA A 85 16.48 4.71 25.31
#